data_AF-A0A932JBB5-F1
#
_entry.id   AF-A0A932JBB5-F1
#
_cell.length_a   1.000
_cell.length_b   1.000
_cell.length_c   1.000
_cell.angle_alpha   90.00
_cell.angle_beta   90.00
_cell.angle_gamma   90.00
#
_symmetry.space_group_name_H-M   'P 1'
#
loop_
_entity.id
_entity.type
_entity.pdbx_description
1 polymer ?
#
loop_
_entity_poly.entity_id
_entity_poly.type
_entity_poly.pdbx_seq_one_letter_code
_entity_poly.pdbx_strand_id
1 'polypeptide(L)' 'MKTETVEAAVAAAQAAKAIHHVENCPKCRRALKIQVSELKRRLPRKPASAESPS' A
#
# COMPACT_ATOMS: atom_id res chain seq x y z
N MET A 1 9.57 0.07 6.09
CA MET A 1 8.83 -0.77 5.12
C MET A 1 9.53 -0.63 3.79
N LYS A 2 9.90 -1.74 3.16
CA LYS A 2 10.37 -1.71 1.76
C LYS A 2 9.16 -1.42 0.86
N THR A 3 9.39 -0.81 -0.28
CA THR A 3 8.32 -0.40 -1.22
C THR A 3 7.42 -1.56 -1.64
N GLU A 4 8.01 -2.75 -1.84
CA GLU A 4 7.31 -4.01 -2.15
C GLU A 4 6.23 -4.35 -1.11
N THR A 5 6.46 -4.02 0.17
CA THR A 5 5.50 -4.30 1.26
C THR A 5 4.30 -3.35 1.20
N VAL A 6 4.47 -2.12 0.69
CA VAL A 6 3.40 -1.12 0.56
C VAL A 6 2.47 -1.48 -0.60
N GLU A 7 3.00 -1.98 -1.72
CA GLU A 7 2.19 -2.43 -2.86
C GLU A 7 1.28 -3.60 -2.48
N ALA A 8 1.84 -4.60 -1.80
CA ALA A 8 1.07 -5.74 -1.29
C ALA A 8 -0.02 -5.30 -0.29
N ALA A 9 0.31 -4.35 0.60
CA ALA A 9 -0.64 -3.81 1.58
C ALA A 9 -1.82 -3.09 0.92
N VAL A 10 -1.55 -2.28 -0.12
CA VAL A 10 -2.59 -1.60 -0.91
C VAL A 10 -3.44 -2.62 -1.68
N ALA A 11 -2.81 -3.60 -2.34
CA ALA A 11 -3.52 -4.63 -3.10
C ALA A 11 -4.47 -5.45 -2.21
N ALA A 12 -3.99 -5.91 -1.06
CA ALA A 12 -4.79 -6.66 -0.10
C ALA A 12 -5.98 -5.82 0.43
N ALA A 13 -5.74 -4.55 0.76
CA ALA A 13 -6.81 -3.67 1.24
C ALA A 13 -7.84 -3.35 0.14
N GLN A 14 -7.41 -3.21 -1.13
CA GLN A 14 -8.34 -3.02 -2.25
C GLN A 14 -9.17 -4.27 -2.54
N ALA A 15 -8.56 -5.46 -2.51
CA ALA A 15 -9.27 -6.73 -2.68
C ALA A 15 -10.36 -6.90 -1.60
N ALA A 16 -10.08 -6.46 -0.37
CA ALA A 16 -11.02 -6.47 0.74
C ALA A 16 -12.00 -5.28 0.76
N LYS A 17 -11.92 -4.34 -0.20
CA LYS A 17 -12.65 -3.06 -0.21
C LYS A 17 -12.52 -2.28 1.11
N ALA A 18 -11.38 -2.41 1.78
CA ALA A 18 -11.11 -1.79 3.08
C ALA A 18 -10.51 -0.39 2.91
N ILE A 19 -10.94 0.55 3.75
CA ILE A 19 -10.39 1.92 3.80
C ILE A 19 -9.04 1.97 4.52
N HIS A 20 -8.80 1.00 5.41
CA HIS A 20 -7.60 0.88 6.22
C HIS A 20 -6.94 -0.48 5.99
N HIS A 21 -5.63 -0.49 5.82
CA HIS A 21 -4.80 -1.68 5.90
C HIS A 21 -4.39 -1.90 7.36
N VAL A 22 -4.54 -3.13 7.84
CA VAL A 22 -4.11 -3.52 9.18
C VAL A 22 -2.79 -4.27 9.07
N GLU A 23 -1.70 -3.63 9.48
CA GLU A 23 -0.38 -4.27 9.54
C GLU A 23 -0.06 -4.67 10.97
N ASN A 24 0.27 -5.95 11.18
CA ASN A 24 0.73 -6.40 12.49
C ASN A 24 2.22 -6.10 12.66
N CYS A 25 2.57 -5.17 13.55
CA CYS A 25 3.97 -4.84 13.80
C CYS A 25 4.58 -5.81 14.82
N PRO A 26 5.56 -6.66 14.45
CA PRO A 26 6.14 -7.66 15.34
C PRO A 26 6.95 -7.04 16.50
N LYS A 27 7.49 -5.82 16.31
CA LYS A 27 8.21 -5.08 17.36
C LYS A 27 7.25 -4.45 18.38
N CYS A 28 6.11 -3.95 17.91
CA CYS A 28 5.14 -3.27 18.77
C CYS A 28 4.10 -4.24 19.35
N ARG A 29 3.98 -5.46 18.81
CA ARG A 29 2.91 -6.43 19.07
C ARG A 29 1.52 -5.79 19.02
N ARG A 30 1.33 -4.88 18.07
CA ARG A 30 0.09 -4.12 17.87
C ARG A 30 -0.28 -4.09 16.39
N ALA A 31 -1.58 -4.08 16.15
CA ALA A 31 -2.17 -3.87 14.85
C ALA A 31 -2.15 -2.37 14.53
N LEU A 32 -1.35 -1.99 13.53
CA LEU A 32 -1.30 -0.63 12.99
C LEU A 32 -2.37 -0.49 11.91
N LYS A 33 -3.28 0.44 12.10
CA LYS A 33 -4.28 0.81 11.08
C LYS A 33 -3.69 1.93 10.25
N ILE A 34 -3.39 1.63 8.99
CA ILE A 34 -2.81 2.60 8.06
C ILE A 34 -3.86 2.89 6.99
N GLN A 35 -4.14 4.16 6.74
CA GLN A 35 -5.07 4.52 5.67
C GLN A 35 -4.51 4.11 4.30
N VAL A 36 -5.34 3.45 3.49
CA VAL A 36 -4.92 3.02 2.14
C VAL A 36 -4.54 4.22 1.28
N SER A 37 -5.19 5.37 1.46
CA SER A 37 -4.84 6.63 0.81
C SER A 37 -3.42 7.10 1.14
N GLU A 38 -2.96 6.87 2.37
CA GLU A 38 -1.59 7.21 2.78
C GLU A 38 -0.58 6.22 2.20
N LEU A 39 -0.89 4.91 2.21
CA LEU A 39 -0.07 3.89 1.56
C LEU A 39 0.10 4.19 0.06
N LYS A 40 -0.98 4.56 -0.64
CA LYS A 40 -0.94 4.97 -2.05
C LYS A 40 -0.04 6.17 -2.32
N ARG A 41 0.06 7.13 -1.38
CA ARG A 41 0.98 8.27 -1.51
C ARG A 41 2.45 7.89 -1.33
N ARG A 42 2.72 6.82 -0.57
CA ARG A 42 4.08 6.31 -0.31
C ARG A 42 4.60 5.39 -1.40
N LEU A 43 3.71 4.84 -2.22
CA LEU A 43 4.12 4.20 -3.45
C LEU A 43 4.88 5.22 -4.30
N PRO A 44 6.00 4.84 -4.92
CA PRO A 44 6.62 5.70 -5.90
C PRO A 44 5.52 6.07 -6.88
N ARG A 45 5.30 7.36 -7.11
CA ARG A 45 4.56 7.84 -8.26
C ARG A 45 5.35 7.33 -9.46
N LYS A 46 5.12 6.08 -9.85
CA LYS A 46 5.40 5.64 -11.19
C LYS A 46 4.55 6.60 -12.02
N PRO A 47 5.14 7.52 -12.79
CA PRO A 47 4.34 8.31 -13.70
C PRO A 47 3.51 7.30 -14.48
N ALA A 48 2.24 7.61 -14.68
CA ALA A 48 1.36 6.86 -15.56
C ALA A 48 1.87 7.04 -17.00
N SER A 49 3.04 6.49 -17.30
CA SER A 49 3.74 6.45 -18.58
C SER A 49 4.77 5.32 -18.49
N ALA A 50 4.28 4.09 -18.41
CA ALA A 50 4.71 3.17 -19.47
C ALA A 50 3.75 3.49 -20.63
N GLU A 51 4.09 4.53 -21.38
CA GLU A 51 3.52 4.74 -22.70
C GLU A 51 3.95 3.53 -23.54
N SER A 52 3.00 2.80 -24.13
CA SER A 52 3.29 2.19 -25.43
C SER A 52 2.82 3.20 -26.46
N PRO A 53 3.74 3.92 -27.13
CA PRO A 53 3.37 4.63 -28.35
C PRO A 53 3.17 3.56 -29.45
N SER A 54 1.99 3.52 -30.06
CA SER A 54 1.75 2.91 -31.38
C SER A 54 1.04 3.92 -32.25
#